data_AF-A0A8J6Q5A8-F1
#
_entry.id   AF-A0A8J6Q5A8-F1
#
_cell.length_a   1.000
_cell.length_b   1.000
_cell.length_c   1.000
_cell.angle_alpha   90.00
_cell.angle_beta   90.00
_cell.angle_gamma   90.00
#
_symmetry.space_group_name_H-M   'P 1'
#
loop_
_entity.id
_entity.type
_entity.pdbx_description
1 polymer ?
#
loop_
_entity_poly.entity_id
_entity_poly.type
_entity_poly.pdbx_seq_one_letter_code
_entity_poly.pdbx_strand_id
1 'polypeptide(L)'
;GNGVLVIDISRLNGVAFNEEEGTVKVQGGIQNKDLYQAVGSRGYPFPGGTCPTVGVSGFVLGAGWGFSSRLFGLGCDSLIEL
;
A
#
# COMPACT_ATOMS: atom_id res chain seq x y z
N GLY A 1 -15.65 26.91 -12.82
CA GLY A 1 -15.18 25.54 -12.54
C GLY A 1 -15.14 24.75 -13.83
N ASN A 2 -14.32 23.70 -13.91
CA ASN A 2 -14.14 22.84 -15.10
C ASN A 2 -15.16 21.68 -15.21
N GLY A 3 -16.14 21.60 -14.31
CA GLY A 3 -17.18 20.55 -14.34
C GLY A 3 -16.69 19.16 -13.93
N VAL A 4 -15.57 19.06 -13.22
CA VAL A 4 -14.97 17.79 -12.79
C VAL A 4 -15.37 17.42 -11.36
N LEU A 5 -15.66 16.13 -11.14
CA LEU A 5 -15.80 15.52 -9.82
C LEU A 5 -14.52 14.74 -9.47
N VAL A 6 -13.98 14.97 -8.28
CA VAL A 6 -12.84 14.21 -7.75
C VAL A 6 -13.33 13.35 -6.59
N ILE A 7 -13.10 12.04 -6.67
CA ILE A 7 -13.35 11.12 -5.55
C ILE A 7 -12.09 11.07 -4.70
N ASP A 8 -12.11 11.81 -3.58
CA ASP A 8 -11.00 11.82 -2.62
C ASP A 8 -11.16 10.68 -1.61
N ILE A 9 -10.29 9.68 -1.72
CA ILE A 9 -10.24 8.51 -0.83
C ILE A 9 -9.17 8.64 0.27
N SER A 10 -8.50 9.80 0.42
CA SER A 10 -7.38 9.99 1.36
C SER A 10 -7.72 9.68 2.82
N ARG A 11 -9.00 9.77 3.20
CA ARG A 11 -9.50 9.44 4.55
C ARG A 11 -9.77 7.95 4.76
N LEU A 12 -9.70 7.13 3.72
CA LEU A 12 -9.78 5.67 3.82
C LEU A 12 -8.37 5.11 4.08
N ASN A 13 -7.86 5.25 5.30
CA ASN A 13 -6.48 4.92 5.68
C ASN A 13 -6.35 3.82 6.77
N GLY A 14 -7.41 3.05 7.00
CA GLY A 14 -7.41 1.94 7.93
C GLY A 14 -6.52 0.76 7.50
N VAL A 15 -5.98 0.06 8.51
CA VAL A 15 -5.15 -1.15 8.36
C VAL A 15 -5.66 -2.23 9.30
N ALA A 16 -5.87 -3.44 8.79
CA ALA A 16 -6.23 -4.61 9.57
C ALA A 16 -5.26 -5.76 9.27
N PHE A 17 -4.77 -6.42 10.32
CA PHE A 17 -3.80 -7.51 10.22
C PHE A 17 -4.50 -8.84 10.46
N ASN A 18 -4.20 -9.84 9.64
CA ASN A 18 -4.53 -11.24 9.88
C ASN A 18 -3.23 -12.01 10.11
N GLU A 19 -2.91 -12.29 11.37
CA GLU A 19 -1.67 -12.99 11.74
C GLU A 19 -1.73 -14.50 11.45
N GLU A 20 -2.93 -15.10 11.41
CA GLU A 20 -3.09 -16.52 11.09
C GLU A 20 -2.76 -16.80 9.62
N GLU A 21 -3.18 -15.89 8.72
CA GLU A 21 -2.93 -16.00 7.29
C GLU A 21 -1.66 -15.26 6.84
N GLY A 22 -1.06 -14.45 7.71
CA GLY A 22 0.10 -13.61 7.36
C GLY A 22 -0.23 -12.50 6.36
N THR A 23 -1.44 -11.96 6.40
CA THR A 23 -1.93 -10.96 5.44
C THR A 23 -2.26 -9.62 6.12
N VAL A 24 -2.26 -8.55 5.32
CA VAL A 24 -2.66 -7.22 5.78
C VAL A 24 -3.69 -6.64 4.80
N LYS A 25 -4.84 -6.21 5.33
CA LYS A 25 -5.87 -5.51 4.58
C LYS A 25 -5.71 -4.01 4.80
N VAL A 26 -5.57 -3.26 3.72
CA VAL A 26 -5.33 -1.82 3.75
C VAL A 26 -6.42 -1.09 2.99
N GLN A 27 -6.82 0.08 3.48
CA GLN A 27 -7.76 0.92 2.76
C GLN A 27 -7.06 1.74 1.67
N GLY A 28 -7.79 2.08 0.60
CA GLY A 28 -7.20 2.62 -0.64
C GLY A 28 -6.53 3.99 -0.52
N GLY A 29 -6.78 4.75 0.54
CA GLY A 29 -6.19 6.06 0.79
C GLY A 29 -4.87 6.03 1.55
N ILE A 30 -4.37 4.86 1.96
CA ILE A 30 -3.13 4.77 2.74
C ILE A 30 -1.91 5.17 1.91
N GLN A 31 -0.95 5.84 2.55
CA GLN A 31 0.34 6.19 1.96
C GLN A 31 1.42 5.18 2.34
N ASN A 32 2.48 5.09 1.53
CA ASN A 32 3.62 4.20 1.78
C ASN A 32 4.19 4.35 3.19
N LYS A 33 4.35 5.59 3.69
CA LYS A 33 4.90 5.85 5.03
C LYS A 33 4.10 5.15 6.14
N ASP A 34 2.77 5.21 6.04
CA ASP A 34 1.85 4.74 7.08
C ASP A 34 1.82 3.21 7.06
N LEU A 35 1.81 2.63 5.85
CA LEU A 35 1.89 1.18 5.69
C LEU A 35 3.23 0.64 6.19
N TYR A 36 4.35 1.27 5.81
CA TYR A 36 5.68 0.88 6.30
C TYR A 36 5.78 0.93 7.82
N GLN A 37 5.26 1.98 8.45
CA GLN A 37 5.25 2.09 9.91
C GLN A 37 4.39 0.98 10.53
N ALA A 38 3.22 0.70 9.97
CA ALA A 38 2.30 -0.31 10.47
C ALA A 38 2.90 -1.72 10.39
N VAL A 39 3.37 -2.15 9.21
CA VAL A 39 3.95 -3.50 9.03
C VAL A 39 5.32 -3.63 9.70
N GLY A 40 6.13 -2.58 9.64
CA GLY A 40 7.46 -2.54 10.24
C GLY A 40 7.42 -2.61 11.76
N SER A 41 6.41 -2.01 12.41
CA SER A 41 6.22 -2.13 13.86
C SER A 41 5.95 -3.57 14.33
N ARG A 42 5.52 -4.45 13.42
CA ARG A 42 5.28 -5.88 13.66
C ARG A 42 6.39 -6.78 13.08
N GLY A 43 7.44 -6.19 12.51
CA GLY A 43 8.56 -6.94 11.93
C GLY A 43 8.30 -7.52 10.53
N TYR A 44 7.22 -7.13 9.85
CA TYR A 44 6.92 -7.61 8.50
C TYR A 44 7.49 -6.67 7.42
N PRO A 45 8.03 -7.23 6.31
CA PRO A 45 8.43 -6.44 5.15
C PRO A 45 7.23 -6.10 4.24
N PHE A 46 7.37 -5.05 3.44
CA PHE A 46 6.44 -4.69 2.36
C PHE A 46 7.21 -4.18 1.13
N PRO A 47 6.93 -4.65 -0.11
CA PRO A 47 7.55 -4.13 -1.32
C PRO A 47 6.96 -2.79 -1.78
N GLY A 48 7.11 -1.76 -0.94
CA GLY A 48 6.59 -0.42 -1.21
C GLY A 48 7.53 0.46 -2.03
N GLY A 49 6.99 1.60 -2.47
CA GLY A 49 7.76 2.63 -3.17
C GLY A 49 8.73 3.38 -2.25
N THR A 50 9.64 4.15 -2.85
CA THR A 50 10.66 4.94 -2.12
C THR A 50 10.11 6.27 -1.58
N CYS A 51 9.09 6.83 -2.23
CA CYS A 51 8.48 8.10 -1.85
C CYS A 51 7.43 7.88 -0.75
N PRO A 52 7.57 8.51 0.45
CA PRO A 52 6.69 8.27 1.60
C PRO A 52 5.21 8.65 1.36
N THR A 53 4.96 9.66 0.50
CA THR A 53 3.64 10.26 0.28
C THR A 53 2.82 9.59 -0.83
N VAL A 54 3.41 8.65 -1.57
CA VAL A 54 2.71 7.93 -2.64
C VAL A 54 1.63 7.04 -2.03
N GLY A 55 0.42 7.10 -2.60
CA GLY A 55 -0.70 6.25 -2.22
C GLY A 55 -0.47 4.80 -2.63
N VAL A 56 -0.69 3.86 -1.72
CA VAL A 56 -0.41 2.43 -1.93
C VAL A 56 -1.29 1.85 -3.02
N SER A 57 -2.57 2.21 -3.08
CA SER A 57 -3.51 1.71 -4.10
C SER A 57 -3.03 2.00 -5.52
N GLY A 58 -2.70 3.26 -5.82
CA GLY A 58 -2.17 3.65 -7.14
C GLY A 58 -0.80 3.01 -7.44
N PHE A 59 0.05 2.87 -6.42
CA PHE A 59 1.34 2.19 -6.55
C PHE A 59 1.18 0.73 -6.94
N VAL A 60 0.37 -0.04 -6.20
CA VAL A 60 0.14 -1.47 -6.43
C VAL A 60 -0.60 -1.71 -7.76
N LEU A 61 -1.65 -0.94 -8.05
CA LEU A 61 -2.41 -1.06 -9.31
C LEU A 61 -1.56 -0.68 -10.54
N GLY A 62 -0.55 0.16 -10.36
CA GLY A 62 0.46 0.50 -11.37
C GLY A 62 1.65 -0.46 -11.42
N ALA A 63 1.52 -1.67 -10.87
CA ALA A 63 2.56 -2.66 -10.61
C ALA A 63 3.39 -2.41 -9.33
N GLY A 64 3.99 -1.23 -9.19
CA GLY A 64 4.64 -0.83 -7.93
C GLY A 64 6.08 -1.35 -7.78
N TRP A 65 7.04 -0.57 -8.26
CA TRP A 65 8.46 -0.89 -8.14
C TRP A 65 9.12 -0.18 -6.94
N GLY A 66 9.95 -0.91 -6.19
CA GLY A 66 10.73 -0.40 -5.07
C GLY A 66 12.07 -1.12 -4.87
N PHE A 67 12.88 -0.68 -3.90
CA PHE A 67 14.21 -1.26 -3.67
C PHE A 67 14.18 -2.73 -3.27
N SER A 68 13.15 -3.13 -2.54
CA SER A 68 12.95 -4.52 -2.15
C SER A 68 12.35 -5.38 -3.25
N SER A 69 12.00 -4.81 -4.41
CA SER A 69 11.37 -5.58 -5.50
C SER A 69 12.24 -6.66 -6.09
N ARG A 70 13.56 -6.54 -5.99
CA ARG A 70 14.49 -7.62 -6.40
C ARG A 70 14.41 -8.84 -5.48
N LEU A 71 13.95 -8.67 -4.24
CA LEU A 71 13.80 -9.74 -3.26
C LEU A 71 12.36 -10.24 -3.16
N PHE A 72 11.37 -9.35 -3.18
CA PHE A 72 9.96 -9.66 -2.93
C PHE A 72 9.02 -9.50 -4.14
N GLY A 73 9.54 -9.11 -5.30
CA GLY A 73 8.72 -8.79 -6.48
C GLY A 73 8.13 -7.38 -6.46
N LEU A 74 7.31 -7.06 -7.44
CA LEU A 74 6.59 -5.79 -7.49
C LEU A 74 5.50 -5.74 -6.40
N GLY A 75 5.01 -4.54 -6.09
CA GLY A 75 3.90 -4.35 -5.15
C GLY A 75 2.66 -5.15 -5.51
N CYS A 76 2.37 -5.29 -6.81
CA CYS A 76 1.29 -6.12 -7.34
C CYS A 76 1.51 -7.62 -7.12
N ASP A 77 2.76 -8.09 -7.04
CA ASP A 77 3.06 -9.52 -6.83
C ASP A 77 2.71 -9.95 -5.40
N SER A 78 2.56 -9.00 -4.48
CA SER A 78 2.10 -9.23 -3.10
C SER A 78 0.59 -9.01 -2.91
N LEU A 79 -0.15 -8.68 -3.97
CA LEU A 79 -1.60 -8.44 -3.89
C LEU A 79 -2.37 -9.75 -3.96
N ILE A 80 -3.21 -10.01 -2.96
CA ILE A 80 -4.05 -11.22 -2.89
C ILE A 80 -5.46 -10.93 -3.41
N GLU A 81 -6.07 -9.82 -3.00
CA GLU A 81 -7.42 -9.39 -3.38
C GLU A 81 -7.58 -7.85 -3.36
N LEU A 82 -8.65 -7.33 -3.97
CA LEU A 82 -9.07 -5.92 -3.96
C LEU A 82 -10.31 -5.70 -3.10
#